data_AF-A0A0M5M1K3-F1
#
_entry.id   AF-A0A0M5M1K3-F1
#
_cell.length_a   1.000
_cell.length_b   1.000
_cell.length_c   1.000
_cell.angle_alpha   90.00
_cell.angle_beta   90.00
_cell.angle_gamma   90.00
#
_symmetry.space_group_name_H-M   'P 1'
#
loop_
_entity.id
_entity.type
_entity.pdbx_description
1 polymer ?
#
loop_
_entity_poly.entity_id
_entity_poly.type
_entity_poly.pdbx_seq_one_letter_code
_entity_poly.pdbx_strand_id
1 'polypeptide(L)' 'MDLRTPVSQAPDPPQQQPGVRLRRLGHRIIWVNRRKAGPDDQPLVGGMAAALSCGDAFVSGHNYDALLELPTTIRGIRHR' A
#
# COMPACT_ATOMS: atom_id res chain seq x y z
N MET A 1 -41.17 4.73 3.53
CA MET A 1 -40.18 5.81 3.35
C MET A 1 -39.26 5.78 4.56
N ASP A 2 -38.12 5.09 4.45
CA ASP A 2 -37.14 5.00 5.54
C ASP A 2 -36.05 6.07 5.33
N LEU A 3 -36.01 7.05 6.25
CA LEU A 3 -35.00 8.09 6.30
C LEU A 3 -33.76 7.55 7.02
N ARG A 4 -32.90 6.82 6.29
CA ARG A 4 -31.50 6.68 6.70
C ARG A 4 -30.74 7.91 6.23
N THR A 5 -30.62 8.89 7.12
CA THR A 5 -29.68 9.99 6.97
C THR A 5 -28.29 9.40 6.71
N PRO A 6 -27.60 9.75 5.60
CA PRO A 6 -26.22 9.33 5.41
C PRO A 6 -25.39 10.04 6.50
N VAL A 7 -24.73 9.26 7.36
CA VAL A 7 -23.69 9.78 8.23
C VAL A 7 -22.62 10.35 7.30
N SER A 8 -22.53 11.68 7.23
CA SER A 8 -21.43 12.36 6.56
C SER A 8 -20.17 12.01 7.35
N GLN A 9 -19.40 11.06 6.84
CA GLN A 9 -18.18 10.58 7.45
C GLN A 9 -17.18 11.74 7.39
N ALA A 10 -16.90 12.35 8.54
CA ALA A 10 -15.84 13.36 8.65
C ALA A 10 -14.53 12.74 8.15
N PRO A 11 -13.66 13.51 7.45
CA PRO A 11 -12.37 13.00 7.06
C PRO A 11 -11.60 12.57 8.32
N ASP A 12 -10.96 11.40 8.24
CA ASP A 12 -10.11 10.92 9.33
C ASP A 12 -9.06 11.99 9.69
N PRO A 13 -8.71 12.14 10.99
CA PRO A 13 -7.63 13.03 11.38
C PRO A 13 -6.33 12.62 10.66
N PRO A 14 -5.44 13.57 10.32
CA PRO A 14 -4.21 13.27 9.61
C PRO A 14 -3.38 12.27 10.42
N GLN A 15 -3.34 11.01 9.97
CA GLN A 15 -2.47 10.03 10.56
C GLN A 15 -1.01 10.40 10.28
N GLN A 16 -0.14 10.24 11.28
CA GLN A 16 1.30 10.35 11.10
C GLN A 16 1.72 9.47 9.92
N GLN A 17 2.64 9.94 9.07
CA GLN A 17 3.11 9.20 7.90
C GLN A 17 4.23 8.22 8.34
N PRO A 18 3.95 6.94 8.67
CA PRO A 18 4.99 5.99 9.11
C PRO A 18 6.11 5.83 8.07
N GLY A 19 5.80 6.09 6.80
CA GLY A 19 6.71 5.93 5.68
C GLY A 19 7.97 6.80 5.71
N VAL A 20 7.94 7.99 6.34
CA VAL A 20 9.11 8.89 6.36
C VAL A 20 10.29 8.26 7.10
N ARG A 21 10.05 7.49 8.15
CA ARG A 21 11.11 6.79 8.89
C ARG A 21 11.64 5.60 8.12
N LEU A 22 10.76 4.82 7.48
CA LEU A 22 11.16 3.67 6.67
C LEU A 22 12.08 4.07 5.52
N ARG A 23 11.79 5.19 4.84
CA ARG A 23 12.62 5.70 3.74
C ARG A 23 14.04 6.11 4.14
N ARG A 24 14.26 6.40 5.43
CA ARG A 24 15.61 6.72 5.94
C ARG A 24 16.43 5.47 6.27
N LEU A 25 15.76 4.32 6.42
CA LEU A 25 16.39 3.04 6.81
C LEU A 25 16.55 2.09 5.62
N GLY A 26 15.62 2.13 4.67
CA GLY A 26 15.62 1.27 3.49
C GLY A 26 16.24 1.96 2.29
N HIS A 27 17.16 1.27 1.61
CA HIS A 27 17.64 1.68 0.29
C HIS A 27 16.51 1.64 -0.76
N ARG A 28 15.63 0.62 -0.66
CA ARG A 28 14.40 0.44 -1.44
C ARG A 28 13.36 -0.24 -0.58
N ILE A 29 12.10 0.18 -0.68
CA ILE A 29 10.98 -0.36 0.07
C ILE A 29 10.00 -1.00 -0.93
N ILE A 30 9.95 -2.33 -0.93
CA ILE A 30 8.97 -3.09 -1.70
C ILE A 30 7.97 -3.69 -0.73
N TRP A 31 6.70 -3.41 -0.93
CA TRP A 31 5.64 -3.99 -0.12
C TRP A 31 5.00 -5.15 -0.86
N VAL A 32 5.26 -6.36 -0.34
CA VAL A 32 4.58 -7.59 -0.77
C VAL A 32 3.41 -7.83 0.16
N ASN A 33 2.19 -7.90 -0.37
CA ASN A 33 0.99 -8.04 0.44
C ASN A 33 0.13 -9.22 -0.03
N ARG A 34 -0.14 -10.18 0.88
CA ARG A 34 -1.07 -11.30 0.61
C ARG A 34 -2.49 -10.81 0.32
N ARG A 35 -2.90 -9.69 0.92
CA ARG A 35 -4.24 -9.12 0.74
C ARG A 35 -4.42 -8.41 -0.60
N LYS A 36 -3.34 -8.17 -1.36
CA LYS A 36 -3.44 -7.66 -2.73
C LYS A 36 -3.81 -8.83 -3.64
N ALA A 37 -5.09 -9.11 -3.80
CA ALA A 37 -5.65 -10.12 -4.69
C ALA A 37 -5.75 -9.65 -6.16
N GLY A 38 -5.70 -8.35 -6.45
CA GLY A 38 -5.85 -7.82 -7.82
C GLY A 38 -5.24 -6.44 -8.07
N PRO A 39 -5.32 -5.96 -9.33
CA PRO A 39 -4.82 -4.65 -9.75
C PRO A 39 -5.53 -3.50 -9.03
N ASP A 40 -6.84 -3.63 -8.82
CA ASP A 40 -7.72 -2.60 -8.24
C ASP A 40 -7.71 -2.55 -6.71
N ASP A 41 -6.92 -3.42 -6.05
CA ASP A 41 -6.80 -3.40 -4.60
C ASP A 41 -6.14 -2.13 -4.11
N GLN A 42 -6.96 -1.31 -3.46
CA GLN A 42 -6.59 -0.04 -2.89
C GLN A 42 -6.70 -0.10 -1.37
N PRO A 43 -5.76 0.52 -0.63
CA PRO A 43 -5.86 0.60 0.81
C PRO A 43 -6.99 1.54 1.23
N LEU A 44 -8.04 0.98 1.82
CA LEU A 44 -9.17 1.73 2.35
C LEU A 44 -8.91 2.34 3.74
N VAL A 45 -7.83 1.92 4.41
CA VAL A 45 -7.43 2.42 5.73
C VAL A 45 -6.28 3.41 5.57
N GLY A 46 -6.42 4.61 6.16
CA GLY A 46 -5.46 5.72 5.99
C GLY A 46 -4.02 5.36 6.35
N GLY A 47 -3.80 4.55 7.39
CA GLY A 47 -2.46 4.06 7.75
C GLY A 47 -1.82 3.16 6.69
N MET A 48 -2.63 2.37 5.97
CA MET A 48 -2.18 1.51 4.88
C MET A 48 -1.88 2.33 3.61
N ALA A 49 -2.68 3.37 3.35
CA ALA A 49 -2.44 4.32 2.27
C ALA A 49 -1.16 5.15 2.48
N ALA A 50 -0.90 5.58 3.72
CA ALA A 50 0.31 6.31 4.10
C ALA A 50 1.59 5.46 4.02
N ALA A 51 1.48 4.14 4.10
CA ALA A 51 2.59 3.22 3.87
C ALA A 51 2.84 2.94 2.37
N LEU A 52 1.83 3.07 1.50
CA LEU A 52 2.04 2.98 0.05
C LEU A 52 2.80 4.17 -0.51
N SER A 53 2.52 5.38 0.00
CA SER A 53 3.15 6.61 -0.50
C SER A 53 4.67 6.66 -0.30
N CYS A 54 5.22 5.80 0.56
CA CYS A 54 6.65 5.67 0.78
C CYS A 54 7.33 4.49 0.08
N GLY A 55 6.56 3.56 -0.49
CA GLY A 55 7.09 2.38 -1.16
C GLY A 55 7.52 2.66 -2.60
N ASP A 56 8.58 1.98 -3.05
CA ASP A 56 9.03 2.00 -4.44
C ASP A 56 8.21 1.06 -5.33
N ALA A 57 7.64 0.00 -4.74
CA ALA A 57 6.74 -0.92 -5.43
C ALA A 57 5.73 -1.56 -4.47
N PHE A 58 4.53 -1.85 -5.00
CA PHE A 58 3.48 -2.58 -4.31
C PHE A 58 3.11 -3.84 -5.11
N VAL A 59 3.48 -5.00 -4.57
CA VAL A 59 3.43 -6.29 -5.26
C VAL A 59 2.48 -7.23 -4.53
N SER A 60 1.81 -8.08 -5.29
CA SER A 60 0.96 -9.11 -4.73
C SER A 60 1.77 -10.27 -4.17
N GLY A 61 1.38 -10.79 -3.00
CA GLY A 61 1.92 -12.01 -2.41
C GLY A 61 0.82 -13.01 -2.05
N HIS A 62 -0.31 -12.98 -2.77
CA HIS A 62 -1.51 -13.75 -2.45
C HIS A 62 -1.38 -15.26 -2.73
N ASN A 63 -0.43 -15.66 -3.58
CA ASN A 63 -0.07 -17.05 -3.88
C ASN A 63 1.42 -17.14 -4.32
N TYR A 64 1.91 -18.36 -4.57
CA TYR A 64 3.30 -18.59 -4.97
C TYR A 64 3.64 -18.00 -6.35
N ASP A 65 2.72 -18.10 -7.32
CA ASP A 65 2.95 -17.57 -8.67
C ASP A 65 3.13 -16.05 -8.64
N ALA A 66 2.37 -15.33 -7.80
CA ALA A 66 2.52 -13.90 -7.60
C ALA A 66 3.88 -13.52 -6.99
N LEU A 67 4.48 -14.40 -6.18
CA LEU A 67 5.82 -14.18 -5.63
C LEU A 67 6.93 -14.34 -6.68
N LEU A 68 6.69 -15.07 -7.77
CA LEU A 68 7.66 -15.22 -8.87
C LEU A 68 7.90 -13.93 -9.65
N GLU A 69 7.00 -12.94 -9.54
CA GLU A 69 7.14 -11.61 -10.15
C GLU A 69 8.02 -10.66 -9.30
N LEU A 70 8.27 -11.01 -8.03
CA LEU A 70 9.05 -10.19 -7.11
C LEU A 70 10.52 -10.00 -7.55
N PRO A 71 11.26 -11.02 -8.00
CA PRO A 71 12.63 -10.85 -8.50
C PRO A 71 12.72 -9.87 -9.68
N THR A 72 11.76 -9.94 -10.61
CA THR A 72 11.66 -8.99 -11.74
C THR A 72 11.45 -7.57 -11.23
N THR A 73 10.57 -7.39 -10.25
CA THR A 73 10.33 -6.09 -9.60
C THR A 73 11.60 -5.55 -8.93
N ILE A 74 12.30 -6.37 -8.14
CA ILE A 74 13.56 -5.98 -7.47
C ILE A 74 14.60 -5.51 -8.48
N ARG A 75 14.75 -6.23 -9.60
CA ARG A 75 15.69 -5.92 -10.68
C ARG A 75 15.31 -4.67 -11.46
N GLY A 76 14.00 -4.42 -11.62
CA GLY A 76 13.46 -3.31 -12.40
C GLY A 76 13.52 -1.95 -11.70
N ILE A 77 13.51 -1.92 -10.36
CA ILE A 77 13.70 -0.68 -9.62
C ILE A 77 15.14 -0.19 -9.88
N ARG A 78 15.30 1.01 -10.42
CA ARG A 78 16.59 1.71 -10.56
C ARG A 78 16.59 2.94 -9.67
N HIS A 79 17.79 3.41 -9.30
CA HIS A 79 17.97 4.57 -8.42
C HIS A 79 17.19 5.78 -8.94
N ARG A 80 16.58 6.52 -8.01
CA ARG A 80 16.07 7.87 -8.25
C ARG A 80 17.16 8.89 -7.92
#